data_AF-A0A5K1GFD4-F1
#
_entry.id   AF-A0A5K1GFD4-F1
#
_cell.length_a   1.000
_cell.length_b   1.000
_cell.length_c   1.000
_cell.angle_alpha   90.00
_cell.angle_beta   90.00
_cell.angle_gamma   90.00
#
_symmetry.space_group_name_H-M   'P 1'
#
loop_
_entity.id
_entity.type
_entity.pdbx_description
1 polymer ?
#
loop_
_entity_poly.entity_id
_entity_poly.type
_entity_poly.pdbx_seq_one_letter_code
_entity_poly.pdbx_strand_id
1 'polypeptide(L)'
;CDVIIEKDRTISRIHADVIIDWDPLQIKLHGHSKVLLTDHSKFGTFINNESGSKPIFSLPNKQVNLKDGDRVSFGTGNAAF
;
A
#
# COMPACT_ATOMS: atom_id res chain seq x y z
N CYS A 1 15.60 -0.54 2.13
CA CYS A 1 14.36 -0.22 1.40
C CYS A 1 14.58 -0.62 -0.04
N ASP A 2 13.63 -1.35 -0.62
CA ASP A 2 13.73 -1.81 -2.01
C ASP A 2 13.19 -0.77 -2.98
N VAL A 3 12.19 0.00 -2.55
CA VAL A 3 11.67 1.19 -3.24
C VAL A 3 11.91 2.41 -2.37
N ILE A 4 12.41 3.50 -2.97
CA ILE A 4 12.71 4.76 -2.29
C ILE A 4 11.79 5.84 -2.86
N ILE A 5 11.00 6.46 -2.00
CA ILE A 5 10.19 7.64 -2.34
C ILE A 5 10.93 8.88 -1.85
N GLU A 6 11.22 9.81 -2.76
CA GLU A 6 11.99 11.02 -2.43
C GLU A 6 11.24 11.96 -1.47
N LYS A 7 12.05 12.77 -0.77
CA LYS A 7 11.85 13.38 0.56
C LYS A 7 10.55 14.18 0.77
N ASP A 8 9.41 13.50 0.86
CA ASP A 8 8.29 13.99 1.66
C ASP A 8 8.57 13.68 3.14
N ARG A 9 8.63 14.73 3.97
CA ARG A 9 8.91 14.61 5.41
C ARG A 9 7.85 13.84 6.18
N THR A 10 6.68 13.63 5.57
CA THR A 10 5.56 12.87 6.13
C THR A 10 5.67 11.37 5.83
N ILE A 11 6.66 10.95 5.04
CA ILE A 11 6.94 9.54 4.75
C ILE A 11 7.95 9.00 5.76
N SER A 12 7.52 8.01 6.56
CA SER A 12 8.40 7.26 7.47
C SER A 12 9.56 6.58 6.73
N ARG A 13 10.70 6.42 7.42
CA ARG A 13 11.91 5.77 6.86
C ARG A 13 11.65 4.33 6.39
N ILE A 14 10.87 3.59 7.17
CA ILE A 14 10.23 2.33 6.79
C ILE A 14 8.74 2.63 6.84
N HIS A 15 8.10 2.69 5.67
CA HIS A 15 6.75 3.22 5.55
C HIS A 15 5.70 2.13 5.41
N ALA A 16 5.91 1.23 4.47
CA ALA A 16 5.01 0.14 4.18
C ALA A 16 5.78 -1.03 3.58
N ASP A 17 5.23 -2.23 3.74
CA ASP A 17 5.70 -3.43 3.08
C ASP A 17 4.70 -3.82 1.99
N VAL A 18 5.21 -4.21 0.82
CA VAL A 18 4.43 -4.78 -0.28
C VAL A 18 4.87 -6.22 -0.48
N ILE A 19 3.95 -7.15 -0.24
CA ILE A 19 4.18 -8.59 -0.38
C ILE A 19 3.40 -9.06 -1.59
N ILE A 20 4.11 -9.64 -2.56
CA ILE A 20 3.51 -10.28 -3.73
C ILE A 20 3.44 -11.78 -3.44
N ASP A 21 2.23 -12.30 -3.32
CA ASP A 21 1.97 -13.73 -3.21
C ASP A 21 1.93 -14.33 -4.63
N TRP A 22 3.07 -14.88 -5.03
CA TRP A 22 3.25 -15.55 -6.31
C TRP A 22 2.86 -17.03 -6.20
N ASP A 23 1.56 -17.30 -6.18
CA ASP A 23 1.01 -18.64 -6.29
C ASP A 23 0.65 -18.96 -7.76
N PRO A 24 1.31 -19.93 -8.42
CA PRO A 24 0.99 -20.35 -9.78
C PRO A 24 -0.47 -20.76 -10.00
N LEU A 25 -1.16 -21.25 -8.96
CA LEU A 25 -2.59 -21.58 -9.04
C LEU A 25 -3.46 -20.32 -9.08
N GLN A 26 -3.15 -19.32 -8.27
CA GLN A 26 -3.87 -18.03 -8.23
C GLN A 26 -3.72 -17.27 -9.55
N ILE A 27 -2.46 -16.99 -9.93
CA ILE A 27 -1.90 -17.32 -11.24
C ILE A 27 -2.89 -17.63 -12.36
N LYS A 28 -3.03 -18.94 -12.56
CA LYS A 28 -3.84 -19.56 -13.59
C LYS A 28 -5.33 -19.26 -13.47
N LEU A 29 -5.85 -19.07 -12.24
CA LEU A 29 -7.28 -18.89 -12.00
C LEU A 29 -7.77 -17.45 -12.22
N HIS A 30 -6.97 -16.47 -11.81
CA HIS A 30 -7.35 -15.05 -11.79
C HIS A 30 -6.55 -14.19 -12.77
N GLY A 31 -5.46 -14.73 -13.34
CA GLY A 31 -4.60 -14.02 -14.28
C GLY A 31 -3.67 -12.98 -13.64
N HIS A 32 -3.63 -12.90 -12.31
CA HIS A 32 -2.77 -11.97 -11.57
C HIS A 32 -2.37 -12.53 -10.20
N SER A 33 -1.25 -12.05 -9.68
CA SER A 33 -0.80 -12.34 -8.32
C SER A 33 -1.58 -11.53 -7.30
N LYS A 34 -1.67 -12.05 -6.08
CA LYS A 34 -2.26 -11.30 -4.96
C LYS A 34 -1.20 -10.40 -4.35
N VAL A 35 -1.54 -9.14 -4.12
CA VAL A 35 -0.62 -8.15 -3.56
C VAL A 35 -1.18 -7.67 -2.22
N LEU A 36 -0.39 -7.83 -1.16
CA LEU A 36 -0.72 -7.41 0.20
C LEU A 36 0.15 -6.22 0.59
N LEU A 37 -0.48 -5.14 1.02
CA LEU A 37 0.18 -3.93 1.50
C LEU A 37 -0.03 -3.82 3.02
N THR A 38 1.05 -3.59 3.76
CA THR A 38 1.04 -3.41 5.23
C THR A 38 1.63 -2.05 5.60
N ASP A 39 0.94 -1.30 6.46
CA ASP A 39 1.28 0.08 6.83
C ASP A 39 2.02 0.15 8.19
N HIS A 40 3.21 0.74 8.19
CA HIS A 40 4.06 1.01 9.36
C HIS A 40 4.23 2.51 9.65
N SER A 41 3.52 3.35 8.91
CA SER A 41 3.77 4.78 8.87
C SER A 41 3.17 5.53 10.06
N LYS A 42 3.67 6.75 10.29
CA LYS A 42 3.11 7.67 11.28
C LYS A 42 1.88 8.40 10.76
N PHE A 43 1.91 8.80 9.48
CA PHE A 43 0.89 9.68 8.88
C PHE A 43 -0.11 8.93 7.99
N GLY A 44 0.11 7.63 7.77
CA GLY A 44 -0.81 6.77 7.05
C GLY A 44 -0.35 6.45 5.64
N THR A 45 -0.79 5.28 5.18
CA THR A 45 -0.89 4.90 3.78
C THR A 45 -2.36 4.82 3.41
N PHE A 46 -2.75 5.26 2.21
CA PHE A 46 -4.15 5.36 1.78
C PHE A 46 -4.33 4.73 0.40
N ILE A 47 -5.44 4.01 0.20
CA ILE A 47 -5.88 3.56 -1.13
C ILE A 47 -6.92 4.55 -1.63
N ASN A 48 -6.79 4.97 -2.90
CA ASN A 48 -7.72 5.86 -3.59
C ASN A 48 -8.08 7.05 -2.67
N ASN A 49 -7.06 7.85 -2.33
CA ASN A 49 -7.11 8.88 -1.29
C ASN A 49 -8.14 9.99 -1.61
N GLU A 50 -9.39 9.74 -1.27
CA GLU A 50 -10.54 10.63 -1.40
C GLU A 50 -10.89 11.28 -0.06
N SER A 51 -11.75 12.29 -0.10
CA SER A 51 -12.20 12.97 1.13
C SER A 51 -12.89 12.00 2.08
N GLY A 52 -12.28 11.76 3.24
CA GLY A 52 -12.79 10.82 4.25
C GLY A 52 -12.17 9.42 4.19
N SER A 53 -11.22 9.16 3.29
CA SER A 53 -10.46 7.92 3.28
C SER A 53 -9.74 7.70 4.60
N LYS A 54 -9.79 6.46 5.10
CA LYS A 54 -9.11 6.06 6.33
C LYS A 54 -7.74 5.46 6.00
N PRO A 55 -6.72 5.70 6.82
CA PRO A 55 -5.40 5.12 6.61
C PRO A 55 -5.43 3.61 6.83
N ILE A 56 -4.58 2.88 6.12
CA ILE A 56 -4.48 1.42 6.19
C ILE A 56 -4.12 0.95 7.61
N PHE A 57 -3.32 1.70 8.38
CA PHE A 57 -3.04 1.34 9.77
C PHE A 57 -4.29 1.29 10.68
N SER A 58 -5.42 1.87 10.25
CA SER A 58 -6.69 1.79 11.00
C SER A 58 -7.47 0.49 10.72
N LEU A 59 -7.06 -0.28 9.71
CA LEU A 59 -7.65 -1.57 9.37
C LEU A 59 -7.09 -2.68 10.28
N PRO A 60 -7.80 -3.83 10.40
CA PRO A 60 -7.27 -5.00 11.07
C PRO A 60 -5.91 -5.41 10.49
N ASN A 61 -4.96 -5.72 11.37
CA ASN A 61 -3.58 -6.07 11.01
C ASN A 61 -2.82 -4.99 10.21
N LYS A 62 -3.37 -3.78 10.08
CA LYS A 62 -2.76 -2.67 9.33
C LYS A 62 -2.44 -3.04 7.89
N GLN A 63 -3.26 -3.89 7.27
CA GLN A 63 -2.98 -4.44 5.95
C GLN A 63 -4.21 -4.47 5.05
N VAL A 64 -3.97 -4.55 3.74
CA VAL A 64 -5.01 -4.57 2.72
C VAL A 64 -4.52 -5.25 1.43
N ASN A 65 -5.42 -5.94 0.73
CA ASN A 65 -5.10 -6.49 -0.60
C ASN A 65 -5.31 -5.40 -1.65
N LEU A 66 -4.28 -5.15 -2.45
CA LEU A 66 -4.38 -4.24 -3.59
C LEU A 66 -5.04 -4.95 -4.78
N LYS A 67 -5.77 -4.18 -5.57
CA LYS A 67 -6.36 -4.58 -6.83
C LYS A 67 -5.71 -3.79 -7.96
N ASP A 68 -5.81 -4.35 -9.17
CA ASP A 68 -5.41 -3.61 -10.35
C ASP A 68 -6.22 -2.31 -10.47
N GLY A 69 -5.51 -1.21 -10.73
CA GLY A 69 -6.07 0.15 -10.77
C GLY A 69 -6.16 0.89 -9.44
N ASP A 70 -5.85 0.26 -8.30
CA ASP A 70 -5.75 0.98 -7.02
C ASP A 70 -4.58 1.96 -7.02
N ARG A 71 -4.83 3.19 -6.55
CA ARG A 71 -3.78 4.20 -6.32
C ARG A 71 -3.38 4.23 -4.86
N VAL A 72 -2.10 4.10 -4.57
CA VAL A 72 -1.57 4.08 -3.22
C VAL A 72 -0.89 5.41 -2.91
N SER A 73 -1.32 6.08 -1.86
CA SER A 73 -0.75 7.34 -1.38
C SER A 73 -0.03 7.14 -0.04
N PHE A 74 1.19 7.67 0.07
CA PHE A 74 2.01 7.55 1.28
C PHE A 74 2.13 8.91 2.00
N GLY A 75 2.04 8.90 3.33
CA GLY A 75 2.12 10.12 4.14
C GLY A 75 0.90 11.03 3.97
N THR A 76 1.10 12.35 3.88
CA THR A 76 -0.03 13.31 3.71
C THR A 76 -0.55 13.39 2.27
N GLY A 77 -0.16 12.46 1.39
CA GLY A 77 -0.85 12.22 0.11
C GLY A 77 -0.26 12.91 -1.12
N ASN A 78 0.91 13.57 -1.02
CA ASN A 78 1.60 14.12 -2.20
C ASN A 78 2.39 13.06 -2.99
N ALA A 79 2.62 11.89 -2.40
CA ALA A 79 3.28 10.77 -3.05
C ALA A 79 2.27 9.66 -3.34
N ALA A 80 1.65 9.71 -4.52
CA ALA A 80 0.69 8.70 -4.99
C ALA A 80 1.24 7.94 -6.22
N PHE A 81 1.13 6.62 -6.19
CA PHE A 81 1.60 5.70 -7.25
C PHE A 81 0.48 4.76 -7.68
#